data_AF-A0A949IIH1-F1
#
_entry.id   AF-A0A949IIH1-F1
#
_cell.length_a   1.000
_cell.length_b   1.000
_cell.length_c   1.000
_cell.angle_alpha   90.00
_cell.angle_beta   90.00
_cell.angle_gamma   90.00
#
_symmetry.space_group_name_H-M   'P 1'
#
loop_
_entity.id
_entity.type
_entity.pdbx_description
1 polymer ?
#
loop_
_entity_poly.entity_id
_entity_poly.type
_entity_poly.pdbx_seq_one_letter_code
_entity_poly.pdbx_strand_id
1 'polypeptide(L)'
;MKRLAKQFGTSLVKALVLSPTLVKDLAELRAHGIKIRRVDNKLSNTFAESDPRKKIIYIGKNCPISYQLTAIAHEKYHVLTRLTPAADPNKIKRGQFVSECFQCEMNATVHDLMVAGELQAAGLEMDAHTLDLLTVYQTGGRRALRKRLSEATTSNTGQTYRAYYGQIWDDAEEALWV
;
A
#
# COMPACT_ATOMS: atom_id res chain seq x y z
N MET A 1 6.01 -19.92 -5.13
CA MET A 1 7.25 -19.12 -5.22
C MET A 1 7.79 -19.01 -6.66
N LYS A 2 7.82 -20.09 -7.46
CA LYS A 2 8.30 -20.10 -8.86
C LYS A 2 7.77 -18.96 -9.75
N ARG A 3 6.47 -18.63 -9.65
CA ARG A 3 5.85 -17.54 -10.43
C ARG A 3 6.34 -16.14 -10.04
N LEU A 4 6.63 -15.89 -8.75
CA LEU A 4 7.20 -14.62 -8.31
C LEU A 4 8.65 -14.51 -8.77
N ALA A 5 9.43 -15.59 -8.65
CA ALA A 5 10.81 -15.63 -9.16
C ALA A 5 10.88 -15.31 -10.65
N LYS A 6 9.95 -15.83 -11.46
CA LYS A 6 9.88 -15.53 -12.90
C LYS A 6 9.56 -14.06 -13.19
N GLN A 7 8.73 -13.42 -12.37
CA GLN A 7 8.32 -12.03 -12.59
C GLN A 7 9.32 -11.01 -12.04
N PHE A 8 9.85 -11.26 -10.86
CA PHE A 8 10.62 -10.28 -10.08
C PHE A 8 12.09 -10.66 -9.87
N GLY A 9 12.49 -11.88 -10.25
CA GLY A 9 13.84 -12.40 -10.04
C GLY A 9 14.00 -13.17 -8.73
N THR A 10 15.12 -13.88 -8.61
CA THR A 10 15.44 -14.73 -7.45
C THR A 10 15.80 -13.92 -6.21
N SER A 11 16.43 -12.76 -6.36
CA SER A 11 16.80 -11.87 -5.25
C SER A 11 15.57 -11.41 -4.46
N LEU A 12 14.48 -11.02 -5.14
CA LEU A 12 13.23 -10.68 -4.44
C LEU A 12 12.69 -11.87 -3.65
N VAL A 13 12.71 -13.07 -4.22
CA VAL A 13 12.20 -14.27 -3.52
C VAL A 13 13.05 -14.63 -2.31
N LYS A 14 14.37 -14.41 -2.37
CA LYS A 14 15.28 -14.56 -1.22
C LYS A 14 15.00 -13.52 -0.14
N ALA A 15 14.79 -12.26 -0.50
CA ALA A 15 14.49 -11.21 0.46
C ALA A 15 13.11 -11.37 1.11
N LEU A 16 12.12 -11.84 0.36
CA LEU A 16 10.75 -12.07 0.83
C LEU A 16 10.67 -13.02 2.03
N VAL A 17 11.50 -14.07 2.07
CA VAL A 17 11.47 -15.04 3.18
C VAL A 17 12.08 -14.49 4.47
N LEU A 18 12.70 -13.30 4.42
CA LEU A 18 13.23 -12.61 5.60
C LEU A 18 12.12 -12.00 6.47
N SER A 19 10.91 -11.82 5.93
CA SER A 19 9.75 -11.29 6.64
C SER A 19 8.69 -12.38 6.86
N PRO A 20 8.56 -12.92 8.09
CA PRO A 20 7.48 -13.84 8.45
C PRO A 20 6.08 -13.26 8.16
N THR A 21 5.89 -11.96 8.40
CA THR A 21 4.63 -11.27 8.11
C THR A 21 4.31 -11.32 6.62
N LEU A 22 5.27 -11.00 5.75
CA LEU A 22 5.06 -11.03 4.31
C LEU A 22 4.86 -12.46 3.78
N VAL A 23 5.51 -13.47 4.36
CA VAL A 23 5.27 -14.88 4.02
C VAL A 23 3.82 -15.25 4.31
N LYS A 24 3.27 -14.83 5.45
CA LYS A 24 1.86 -15.04 5.81
C LYS A 24 0.94 -14.29 4.84
N ASP A 25 1.23 -13.04 4.53
CA ASP A 25 0.43 -12.25 3.58
C ASP A 25 0.33 -12.94 2.22
N LEU A 26 1.44 -13.51 1.72
CA LEU A 26 1.44 -14.22 0.45
C LEU A 26 0.66 -15.52 0.47
N ALA A 27 0.59 -16.19 1.62
CA ALA A 27 -0.27 -17.36 1.80
C ALA A 27 -1.74 -16.94 1.75
N GLU A 28 -2.12 -15.86 2.44
CA GLU A 28 -3.48 -15.31 2.45
C GLU A 28 -3.92 -14.82 1.07
N LEU A 29 -3.07 -14.06 0.37
CA LEU A 29 -3.30 -13.60 -1.00
C LEU A 29 -3.55 -14.78 -1.94
N ARG A 30 -2.76 -15.86 -1.83
CA ARG A 30 -2.99 -17.08 -2.61
C ARG A 30 -4.31 -17.76 -2.26
N ALA A 31 -4.64 -17.87 -0.98
CA ALA A 31 -5.89 -18.50 -0.53
C ALA A 31 -7.13 -17.78 -1.10
N HIS A 32 -7.05 -16.46 -1.29
CA HIS A 32 -8.13 -15.64 -1.85
C HIS A 32 -8.07 -15.49 -3.38
N GLY A 33 -7.09 -16.12 -4.04
CA GLY A 33 -6.90 -16.05 -5.48
C GLY A 33 -6.36 -14.71 -6.00
N ILE A 34 -5.78 -13.88 -5.14
CA ILE A 34 -5.16 -12.62 -5.53
C ILE A 34 -3.85 -12.89 -6.28
N LYS A 35 -3.69 -12.24 -7.43
CA LYS A 35 -2.48 -12.35 -8.27
C LYS A 35 -1.60 -11.13 -8.08
N ILE A 36 -0.29 -11.33 -7.98
CA ILE A 36 0.69 -10.25 -8.00
C ILE A 36 1.31 -10.18 -9.41
N ARG A 37 1.29 -8.99 -10.02
CA ARG A 37 1.81 -8.73 -11.36
C ARG A 37 2.89 -7.65 -11.32
N ARG A 38 4.03 -7.94 -11.94
CA ARG A 38 5.03 -6.90 -12.22
C ARG A 38 4.60 -6.14 -13.47
N VAL A 39 4.61 -4.82 -13.40
CA VAL A 39 4.25 -3.94 -14.54
C VAL A 39 5.42 -3.05 -14.92
N ASP A 40 5.56 -2.79 -16.21
CA ASP A 40 6.49 -1.78 -16.69
C ASP A 40 5.81 -0.42 -16.58
N ASN A 41 6.13 0.32 -15.52
CA ASN A 41 5.71 1.71 -15.38
C ASN A 41 6.95 2.59 -15.58
N LYS A 42 7.01 3.26 -16.74
CA LYS A 42 8.13 4.14 -17.11
C LYS A 42 8.15 5.44 -16.29
N LEU A 43 7.10 5.71 -15.51
CA LEU A 43 6.86 7.02 -14.89
C LEU A 43 7.25 7.09 -13.41
N SER A 44 7.53 5.97 -12.73
CA SER A 44 7.90 6.02 -11.30
C SER A 44 8.70 4.82 -10.80
N ASN A 45 9.65 5.09 -9.91
CA ASN A 45 10.35 4.09 -9.08
C ASN A 45 9.56 3.71 -7.82
N THR A 46 8.37 4.26 -7.65
CA THR A 46 7.42 4.01 -6.56
C THR A 46 6.04 3.84 -7.17
N PHE A 47 5.72 2.62 -7.59
CA PHE A 47 4.39 2.28 -8.12
C PHE A 47 3.88 0.99 -7.51
N ALA A 48 2.74 1.10 -6.84
CA ALA A 48 1.95 -0.01 -6.34
C ALA A 48 0.47 0.37 -6.46
N GLU A 49 -0.35 -0.56 -6.90
CA GLU A 49 -1.79 -0.38 -7.00
C GLU A 49 -2.47 -1.74 -6.90
N SER A 50 -3.67 -1.76 -6.32
CA SER A 50 -4.53 -2.92 -6.32
C SER A 50 -5.82 -2.70 -7.10
N ASP A 51 -6.26 -3.76 -7.77
CA ASP A 51 -7.58 -3.87 -8.39
C ASP A 51 -8.34 -5.02 -7.70
N PRO A 52 -9.17 -4.70 -6.68
CA PRO A 52 -9.92 -5.72 -5.95
C PRO A 52 -10.91 -6.48 -6.84
N ARG A 53 -11.49 -5.83 -7.86
CA ARG A 53 -12.44 -6.46 -8.78
C ARG A 53 -11.75 -7.52 -9.64
N LYS A 54 -10.55 -7.23 -10.14
CA LYS A 54 -9.74 -8.19 -10.91
C LYS A 54 -8.96 -9.15 -10.03
N LYS A 55 -8.93 -8.93 -8.71
CA LYS A 55 -8.11 -9.68 -7.74
C LYS A 55 -6.62 -9.63 -8.10
N ILE A 56 -6.10 -8.42 -8.36
CA ILE A 56 -4.71 -8.21 -8.78
C ILE A 56 -4.05 -7.11 -7.95
N ILE A 57 -2.79 -7.33 -7.58
CA ILE A 57 -1.86 -6.30 -7.11
C ILE A 57 -0.82 -6.07 -8.22
N TYR A 58 -0.60 -4.82 -8.60
CA TYR A 58 0.39 -4.38 -9.56
C TYR A 58 1.57 -3.74 -8.82
N ILE A 59 2.79 -4.14 -9.16
CA ILE A 59 4.03 -3.61 -8.58
C ILE A 59 4.95 -3.16 -9.72
N GLY A 60 5.50 -1.96 -9.60
CA GLY A 60 6.40 -1.36 -10.59
C GLY A 60 7.69 -2.17 -10.76
N LYS A 61 8.10 -2.37 -12.01
CA LYS A 61 9.34 -3.09 -12.37
C LYS A 61 10.61 -2.43 -11.84
N ASN A 62 10.66 -1.10 -11.86
CA ASN A 62 11.86 -0.31 -11.53
C ASN A 62 11.96 0.03 -10.03
N CYS A 63 10.98 -0.40 -9.24
CA CYS A 63 11.02 -0.18 -7.80
C CYS A 63 12.17 -0.95 -7.13
N PRO A 64 12.83 -0.41 -6.10
CA PRO A 64 13.76 -1.15 -5.27
C PRO A 64 13.14 -2.40 -4.65
N ILE A 65 13.93 -3.44 -4.36
CA ILE A 65 13.41 -4.71 -3.80
C ILE A 65 12.67 -4.46 -2.48
N SER A 66 13.23 -3.66 -1.58
CA SER A 66 12.59 -3.29 -0.30
C SER A 66 11.21 -2.68 -0.51
N TYR A 67 11.08 -1.72 -1.44
CA TYR A 67 9.79 -1.14 -1.82
C TYR A 67 8.84 -2.18 -2.40
N GLN A 68 9.30 -3.05 -3.31
CA GLN A 68 8.43 -4.09 -3.90
C GLN A 68 7.83 -5.00 -2.82
N LEU A 69 8.59 -5.31 -1.76
CA LEU A 69 8.17 -6.17 -0.66
C LEU A 69 7.16 -5.47 0.26
N THR A 70 7.46 -4.23 0.70
CA THR A 70 6.55 -3.45 1.57
C THR A 70 5.27 -3.07 0.83
N ALA A 71 5.36 -2.75 -0.46
CA ALA A 71 4.20 -2.46 -1.30
C ALA A 71 3.25 -3.67 -1.43
N ILE A 72 3.77 -4.90 -1.52
CA ILE A 72 2.90 -6.09 -1.50
C ILE A 72 2.12 -6.18 -0.19
N ALA A 73 2.76 -5.86 0.93
CA ALA A 73 2.11 -5.84 2.25
C ALA A 73 1.06 -4.73 2.36
N HIS A 74 1.37 -3.53 1.86
CA HIS A 74 0.43 -2.40 1.81
C HIS A 74 -0.81 -2.74 0.97
N GLU A 75 -0.61 -3.15 -0.29
CA GLU A 75 -1.70 -3.44 -1.23
C GLU A 75 -2.52 -4.66 -0.81
N LYS A 76 -1.94 -5.60 -0.06
CA LYS A 76 -2.68 -6.71 0.55
C LYS A 76 -3.80 -6.20 1.46
N TYR A 77 -3.57 -5.09 2.18
CA TYR A 77 -4.60 -4.50 3.03
C TYR A 77 -5.79 -4.00 2.19
N HIS A 78 -5.51 -3.36 1.07
CA HIS A 78 -6.50 -2.81 0.14
C HIS A 78 -7.31 -3.88 -0.58
N VAL A 79 -6.72 -5.03 -0.91
CA VAL A 79 -7.44 -6.13 -1.59
C VAL A 79 -8.19 -7.09 -0.66
N LEU A 80 -7.74 -7.28 0.59
CA LEU A 80 -8.28 -8.33 1.48
C LEU A 80 -8.91 -7.80 2.76
N THR A 81 -8.29 -6.83 3.43
CA THR A 81 -8.65 -6.50 4.81
C THR A 81 -9.75 -5.44 4.87
N ARG A 82 -9.64 -4.40 4.05
CA ARG A 82 -10.60 -3.30 4.04
C ARG A 82 -10.61 -2.65 2.67
N LEU A 83 -11.63 -2.99 1.87
CA LEU A 83 -11.91 -2.25 0.65
C LEU A 83 -12.12 -0.79 1.05
N THR A 84 -11.31 0.12 0.51
CA THR A 84 -11.59 1.55 0.53
C THR A 84 -13.08 1.73 0.21
N PRO A 85 -13.85 2.44 1.06
CA PRO A 85 -15.29 2.58 0.82
C PRO A 85 -15.50 3.11 -0.60
N ALA A 86 -16.57 2.68 -1.25
CA ALA A 86 -16.93 3.27 -2.53
C ALA A 86 -17.36 4.72 -2.29
N ALA A 87 -16.91 5.64 -3.16
CA ALA A 87 -17.43 6.99 -3.18
C ALA A 87 -18.86 6.94 -3.72
N ASP A 88 -19.84 6.89 -2.81
CA ASP A 88 -21.26 6.91 -3.12
C ASP A 88 -21.91 8.06 -2.33
N PRO A 89 -22.09 9.23 -2.96
CA PRO A 89 -22.63 10.42 -2.31
C PRO A 89 -24.04 10.21 -1.72
N ASN A 90 -24.79 9.23 -2.21
CA ASN A 90 -26.12 8.89 -1.66
C ASN A 90 -26.03 8.08 -0.34
N LYS A 91 -24.87 7.49 -0.04
CA LYS A 91 -24.68 6.62 1.13
C LYS A 91 -23.68 7.15 2.16
N ILE A 92 -22.69 7.93 1.73
CA ILE A 92 -21.62 8.41 2.60
C ILE A 92 -21.32 9.88 2.35
N LYS A 93 -21.27 10.66 3.43
CA LYS A 93 -20.87 12.07 3.38
C LYS A 93 -19.37 12.17 3.09
N ARG A 94 -18.97 13.20 2.33
CA ARG A 94 -17.57 13.51 1.99
C ARG A 94 -16.61 13.39 3.18
N GLY A 95 -16.92 14.05 4.29
CA GLY A 95 -16.06 14.04 5.47
C GLY A 95 -15.87 12.65 6.10
N GLN A 96 -16.93 11.83 6.09
CA GLN A 96 -16.87 10.45 6.57
C GLN A 96 -16.05 9.59 5.61
N PHE A 97 -16.31 9.70 4.30
CA PHE A 97 -15.56 8.99 3.26
C PHE A 97 -14.05 9.25 3.38
N VAL A 98 -13.65 10.52 3.42
CA VAL A 98 -12.24 10.91 3.53
C VAL A 98 -11.59 10.36 4.81
N SER A 99 -12.32 10.41 5.94
CA SER A 99 -11.83 9.88 7.22
C SER A 99 -11.63 8.36 7.19
N GLU A 100 -12.58 7.63 6.60
CA GLU A 100 -12.51 6.17 6.46
C GLU A 100 -11.40 5.74 5.50
N CYS A 101 -11.25 6.40 4.36
CA CYS A 101 -10.15 6.15 3.41
C CYS A 101 -8.79 6.40 4.06
N PHE A 102 -8.63 7.54 4.74
CA PHE A 102 -7.38 7.84 5.46
C PHE A 102 -7.09 6.82 6.57
N GLN A 103 -8.12 6.30 7.25
CA GLN A 103 -7.94 5.24 8.24
C GLN A 103 -7.52 3.91 7.59
N CYS A 104 -7.97 3.62 6.37
CA CYS A 104 -7.51 2.45 5.62
C CYS A 104 -6.04 2.58 5.26
N GLU A 105 -5.61 3.73 4.72
CA GLU A 105 -4.20 3.99 4.42
C GLU A 105 -3.33 3.89 5.66
N MET A 106 -3.75 4.48 6.80
CA MET A 106 -2.98 4.36 8.03
C MET A 106 -2.81 2.91 8.48
N ASN A 107 -3.83 2.06 8.32
CA ASN A 107 -3.70 0.65 8.67
C ASN A 107 -2.80 -0.12 7.70
N ALA A 108 -2.90 0.18 6.40
CA ALA A 108 -2.05 -0.39 5.38
C ALA A 108 -0.57 -0.02 5.64
N THR A 109 -0.29 1.25 5.95
CA THR A 109 1.05 1.71 6.33
C THR A 109 1.54 1.08 7.63
N VAL A 110 0.70 0.91 8.65
CA VAL A 110 1.16 0.19 9.86
C VAL A 110 1.58 -1.24 9.53
N HIS A 111 0.85 -1.91 8.64
CA HIS A 111 1.17 -3.27 8.21
C HIS A 111 2.45 -3.31 7.35
N ASP A 112 2.65 -2.34 6.46
CA ASP A 112 3.89 -2.22 5.67
C ASP A 112 5.11 -1.97 6.56
N LEU A 113 4.98 -1.20 7.64
CA LEU A 113 6.06 -0.88 8.56
C LEU A 113 6.45 -2.08 9.43
N MET A 114 5.52 -2.99 9.70
CA MET A 114 5.85 -4.28 10.33
C MET A 114 6.78 -5.09 9.42
N VAL A 115 6.44 -5.20 8.13
CA VAL A 115 7.29 -5.86 7.14
C VAL A 115 8.63 -5.13 6.98
N ALA A 116 8.62 -3.80 6.93
CA ALA A 116 9.83 -2.99 6.85
C ALA A 116 10.77 -3.26 8.03
N GLY A 117 10.24 -3.32 9.26
CA GLY A 117 11.02 -3.61 10.46
C GLY A 117 11.65 -5.01 10.44
N GLU A 118 10.91 -6.03 9.99
CA GLU A 118 11.44 -7.40 9.83
C GLU A 118 12.56 -7.46 8.79
N LEU A 119 12.38 -6.80 7.64
CA LEU A 119 13.38 -6.74 6.58
C LEU A 119 14.64 -5.98 7.01
N GLN A 120 14.47 -4.86 7.71
CA GLN A 120 15.58 -4.07 8.26
C GLN A 120 16.37 -4.89 9.29
N ALA A 121 15.69 -5.59 10.21
CA ALA A 121 16.34 -6.44 11.20
C ALA A 121 17.12 -7.61 10.56
N ALA A 122 16.68 -8.07 9.39
CA ALA A 122 17.39 -9.07 8.58
C ALA A 122 18.54 -8.50 7.73
N GLY A 123 18.84 -7.20 7.84
CA GLY A 123 19.94 -6.54 7.14
C GLY A 123 19.61 -6.09 5.72
N LEU A 124 18.33 -6.03 5.33
CA LEU A 124 17.94 -5.45 4.05
C LEU A 124 17.94 -3.92 4.13
N GLU A 125 18.53 -3.27 3.13
CA GLU A 125 18.54 -1.82 3.04
C GLU A 125 17.14 -1.27 2.69
N MET A 126 16.67 -0.35 3.51
CA MET A 126 15.40 0.36 3.36
C MET A 126 15.66 1.79 2.90
N ASP A 127 14.76 2.36 2.11
CA ASP A 127 14.87 3.75 1.70
C ASP A 127 14.62 4.71 2.88
N ALA A 128 15.14 5.93 2.77
CA ALA A 128 15.08 6.93 3.83
C ALA A 128 13.64 7.29 4.25
N HIS A 129 12.68 7.26 3.32
CA HIS A 129 11.29 7.57 3.63
C HIS A 129 10.66 6.47 4.48
N THR A 130 10.87 5.20 4.13
CA THR A 130 10.41 4.06 4.93
C THR A 130 11.05 4.08 6.34
N LEU A 131 12.35 4.41 6.45
CA LEU A 131 13.04 4.51 7.73
C LEU A 131 12.51 5.65 8.62
N ASP A 132 12.18 6.81 8.04
CA ASP A 132 11.54 7.91 8.75
C ASP A 132 10.19 7.46 9.34
N LEU A 133 9.33 6.87 8.52
CA LEU A 133 8.02 6.39 8.96
C LEU A 133 8.13 5.29 10.03
N LEU A 134 9.08 4.37 9.88
CA LEU A 134 9.34 3.34 10.86
C LEU A 134 9.78 3.94 12.21
N THR A 135 10.69 4.93 12.18
CA THR A 135 11.15 5.64 13.38
C THR A 135 10.01 6.38 14.06
N VAL A 136 9.18 7.10 13.29
CA VAL A 136 7.98 7.78 13.79
C VAL A 136 7.03 6.79 14.46
N TYR A 137 6.81 5.63 13.84
CA TYR A 137 5.93 4.60 14.37
C TYR A 137 6.49 3.94 15.64
N GLN A 138 7.78 3.61 15.67
CA GLN A 138 8.42 2.99 16.83
C GLN A 138 8.47 3.91 18.05
N THR A 139 8.69 5.21 17.84
CA THR A 139 8.81 6.20 18.93
C THR A 139 7.47 6.74 19.43
N GLY A 140 6.53 7.00 18.52
CA GLY A 140 5.28 7.67 18.84
C GLY A 140 4.00 6.88 18.53
N GLY A 141 4.16 5.64 18.05
CA GLY A 141 3.06 4.74 17.73
C GLY A 141 2.13 5.26 16.64
N ARG A 142 0.90 4.70 16.63
CA ARG A 142 -0.14 5.04 15.65
C ARG A 142 -0.52 6.52 15.64
N ARG A 143 -0.44 7.21 16.78
CA ARG A 143 -0.78 8.64 16.89
C ARG A 143 0.22 9.51 16.13
N ALA A 144 1.52 9.29 16.34
CA ALA A 144 2.56 10.04 15.63
C ALA A 144 2.54 9.74 14.14
N LEU A 145 2.39 8.46 13.76
CA LEU A 145 2.26 8.06 12.37
C LEU A 145 1.04 8.72 11.70
N ARG A 146 -0.12 8.76 12.37
CA ARG A 146 -1.31 9.43 11.86
C ARG A 146 -1.04 10.91 11.57
N LYS A 147 -0.37 11.61 12.49
CA LYS A 147 0.01 13.01 12.29
C LYS A 147 0.94 13.15 11.07
N ARG A 148 1.98 12.32 10.99
CA ARG A 148 2.95 12.32 9.88
C ARG A 148 2.27 12.09 8.53
N LEU A 149 1.37 11.11 8.44
CA LEU A 149 0.63 10.79 7.22
C LEU A 149 -0.38 11.88 6.84
N SER A 150 -0.96 12.60 7.82
CA SER A 150 -1.89 13.69 7.52
C SER A 150 -1.23 14.89 6.84
N GLU A 151 0.08 15.03 7.02
CA GLU A 151 0.92 16.06 6.40
C GLU A 151 1.61 15.54 5.12
N ALA A 152 1.54 14.23 4.86
CA ALA A 152 2.18 13.60 3.71
C ALA A 152 1.36 13.74 2.42
N THR A 153 2.06 13.67 1.29
CA THR A 153 1.47 13.61 -0.03
C THR A 153 1.54 12.19 -0.58
N THR A 154 0.52 11.80 -1.33
CA THR A 154 0.45 10.53 -2.04
C THR A 154 1.52 10.46 -3.13
N SER A 155 2.13 9.28 -3.31
CA SER A 155 3.21 9.08 -4.28
C SER A 155 2.75 9.13 -5.74
N ASN A 156 1.47 8.91 -6.00
CA ASN A 156 0.88 8.85 -7.34
C ASN A 156 0.35 10.21 -7.84
N THR A 157 -0.12 11.09 -6.95
CA THR A 157 -0.71 12.39 -7.36
C THR A 157 0.03 13.61 -6.81
N GLY A 158 0.89 13.44 -5.80
CA GLY A 158 1.51 14.56 -5.09
C GLY A 158 0.55 15.37 -4.21
N GLN A 159 -0.72 14.97 -4.12
CA GLN A 159 -1.72 15.59 -3.25
C GLN A 159 -1.68 14.99 -1.85
N THR A 160 -2.11 15.75 -0.83
CA THR A 160 -2.38 15.18 0.50
C THR A 160 -3.46 14.10 0.40
N TYR A 161 -3.42 13.09 1.27
CA TYR A 161 -4.48 12.06 1.31
C TYR A 161 -5.88 12.68 1.43
N ARG A 162 -6.03 13.78 2.19
CA ARG A 162 -7.30 14.48 2.35
C ARG A 162 -7.79 15.10 1.04
N ALA A 163 -6.89 15.71 0.27
CA ALA A 163 -7.23 16.29 -1.03
C ALA A 163 -7.54 15.19 -2.05
N TYR A 164 -6.71 14.15 -2.10
CA TYR A 164 -6.89 13.02 -3.02
C TYR A 164 -8.24 12.32 -2.84
N TYR A 165 -8.58 11.90 -1.62
CA TYR A 165 -9.90 11.30 -1.37
C TYR A 165 -11.04 12.31 -1.41
N GLY A 166 -10.76 13.59 -1.16
CA GLY A 166 -11.73 14.65 -1.37
C GLY A 166 -12.18 14.70 -2.82
N GLN A 167 -11.22 14.75 -3.75
CA GLN A 167 -11.47 14.79 -5.18
C GLN A 167 -12.25 13.55 -5.66
N ILE A 168 -11.86 12.35 -5.22
CA ILE A 168 -12.58 11.11 -5.59
C ILE A 168 -14.06 11.18 -5.20
N TRP A 169 -14.36 11.78 -4.04
CA TRP A 169 -15.75 11.95 -3.60
C TRP A 169 -16.46 13.03 -4.43
N ASP A 170 -15.79 14.15 -4.69
CA ASP A 170 -16.34 15.26 -5.48
C ASP A 170 -16.67 14.81 -6.92
N ASP A 171 -15.79 14.03 -7.56
CA ASP A 171 -16.00 13.45 -8.88
C ASP A 171 -17.21 12.49 -8.90
N ALA A 172 -17.39 11.71 -7.83
CA ALA A 172 -18.53 10.79 -7.70
C ALA A 172 -19.85 11.53 -7.50
N GLU A 173 -19.83 12.70 -6.83
CA GLU A 173 -20.98 13.59 -6.72
C GLU A 173 -21.34 14.23 -8.05
N GLU A 174 -20.36 14.74 -8.79
CA GLU A 174 -20.57 15.32 -10.11
C GLU A 174 -21.19 14.30 -11.09
N ALA A 175 -20.71 13.05 -11.06
CA ALA A 175 -21.22 11.96 -11.89
C ALA A 175 -22.68 11.57 -11.61
N LEU A 176 -23.30 12.02 -10.51
CA LEU A 176 -24.74 11.80 -10.26
C LEU A 176 -25.64 12.75 -11.06
N TRP A 177 -25.07 13.84 -11.59
CA TRP A 177 -25.80 14.91 -12.28
C TRP A 177 -25.64 14.85 -13.81
N VAL A 178 -24.95 13.84 -14.32
CA VAL A 178 -24.72 13.55 -15.76
C VAL A 178 -25.52 12.32 -16.17
#